data_AF-A0A820CTJ3-F1
#
_entry.id   AF-A0A820CTJ3-F1
#
_cell.length_a   1.000
_cell.length_b   1.000
_cell.length_c   1.000
_cell.angle_alpha   90.00
_cell.angle_beta   90.00
_cell.angle_gamma   90.00
#
_symmetry.space_group_name_H-M   'P 1'
#
loop_
_entity.id
_entity.type
_entity.pdbx_description
1 polymer ?
#
loop_
_entity_poly.entity_id
_entity_poly.type
_entity_poly.pdbx_seq_one_letter_code
_entity_poly.pdbx_strand_id
1 'polypeptide(L)' 'TTVNNEGYMSATKVLVADGIRRNINMKTQRSVFDSTTDGDHIFVTYRDDQAYAAYLIVYQ' A
#
# COMPACT_ATOMS: atom_id res chain seq x y z
N THR A 1 21.24 27.40 5.28
CA THR A 1 19.92 26.78 5.04
C THR A 1 19.82 25.57 5.93
N THR A 2 19.03 25.65 7.01
CA THR A 2 18.82 24.51 7.91
C THR A 2 17.94 23.52 7.18
N VAL A 3 18.45 22.32 6.89
CA VAL A 3 17.64 21.26 6.30
C VAL A 3 16.82 20.68 7.44
N ASN A 4 15.49 20.86 7.40
CA ASN A 4 14.61 20.21 8.35
C ASN A 4 14.68 18.71 8.05
N ASN A 5 15.33 17.95 8.93
CA ASN A 5 15.60 16.53 8.75
C ASN A 5 14.37 15.70 9.13
N GLU A 6 13.19 16.08 8.63
CA GLU A 6 11.92 15.46 8.97
C GLU A 6 11.54 14.39 7.94
N GLY A 7 11.20 13.21 8.44
CA GLY A 7 10.59 12.11 7.68
C GLY A 7 9.06 12.13 7.82
N TYR A 8 8.38 11.64 6.79
CA TYR A 8 6.92 11.60 6.71
C TYR A 8 6.46 10.18 6.32
N MET A 9 5.51 9.61 7.07
CA MET A 9 4.92 8.30 6.79
C MET A 9 3.41 8.34 6.99
N SER A 10 2.64 7.72 6.09
CA SER A 10 1.19 7.54 6.25
C SER A 10 0.88 6.20 6.89
N ALA A 11 0.06 6.19 7.94
CA ALA A 11 -0.59 4.98 8.42
C ALA A 11 -1.99 4.88 7.77
N THR A 12 -2.15 3.91 6.89
CA THR A 12 -3.28 3.80 5.96
C THR A 12 -4.12 2.56 6.28
N LYS A 13 -5.45 2.72 6.31
CA LYS A 13 -6.38 1.57 6.32
C LYS A 13 -6.56 1.10 4.89
N VAL A 14 -6.30 -0.19 4.64
CA VAL A 14 -6.29 -0.76 3.28
C VAL A 14 -7.25 -1.94 3.19
N LEU A 15 -8.10 -1.96 2.15
CA LEU A 15 -8.97 -3.07 1.80
C LEU A 15 -8.21 -4.06 0.90
N VAL A 16 -7.69 -5.13 1.50
CA VAL A 16 -6.81 -6.10 0.81
C VAL A 16 -7.59 -7.26 0.18
N ALA A 17 -8.72 -7.69 0.78
CA ALA A 17 -9.59 -8.80 0.33
C ALA A 17 -8.80 -10.02 -0.20
N ASP A 18 -9.38 -10.87 -1.07
CA ASP A 18 -8.68 -12.04 -1.59
C ASP A 18 -7.45 -11.61 -2.41
N GLY A 19 -6.28 -11.91 -1.85
CA GLY A 19 -4.98 -11.59 -2.44
C GLY A 19 -4.38 -12.80 -3.14
N ILE A 20 -3.78 -12.59 -4.32
CA ILE A 20 -2.96 -13.62 -4.97
C ILE A 20 -1.47 -13.39 -4.66
N ARG A 21 -0.73 -14.50 -4.50
CA ARG A 21 0.74 -14.44 -4.38
C ARG A 21 1.36 -13.72 -5.58
N ARG A 22 2.36 -12.89 -5.27
CA ARG A 22 3.13 -12.02 -6.16
C ARG A 22 3.27 -12.55 -7.59
N ASN A 23 2.84 -11.74 -8.55
CA ASN A 23 3.17 -11.91 -9.95
C ASN A 23 3.81 -10.60 -10.47
N ILE A 24 5.11 -10.67 -10.78
CA ILE A 24 5.91 -9.50 -11.19
C ILE A 24 5.40 -8.80 -12.46
N ASN A 25 4.60 -9.50 -13.28
CA ASN A 25 4.04 -8.96 -14.51
C ASN A 25 2.64 -8.38 -14.31
N MET A 26 2.08 -8.42 -13.09
CA MET A 26 0.71 -8.04 -12.83
C MET A 26 0.58 -6.53 -12.59
N LYS A 27 0.13 -5.83 -13.64
CA LYS A 27 -0.08 -4.37 -13.65
C LYS A 27 -1.50 -3.95 -13.28
N THR A 28 -2.44 -4.89 -13.33
CA THR A 28 -3.87 -4.68 -13.05
C THR A 28 -4.40 -5.83 -12.22
N GLN A 29 -5.48 -5.59 -11.48
CA GLN A 29 -6.14 -6.64 -10.72
C GLN A 29 -6.60 -7.78 -11.65
N ARG A 30 -6.42 -9.03 -11.23
CA ARG A 30 -7.08 -10.16 -11.89
C ARG A 30 -8.54 -10.19 -11.44
N SER A 31 -9.48 -10.52 -12.33
CA SER A 31 -10.94 -10.43 -12.10
C SER A 31 -11.50 -11.08 -10.82
N VAL A 32 -10.72 -11.91 -10.13
CA VAL A 32 -11.11 -12.64 -8.91
C VAL A 32 -10.32 -12.20 -7.67
N PHE A 33 -9.38 -11.26 -7.79
CA PHE A 33 -8.53 -10.81 -6.69
C PHE A 33 -8.49 -9.29 -6.64
N ASP A 34 -8.61 -8.75 -5.43
CA ASP A 34 -8.63 -7.29 -5.20
C ASP A 34 -7.23 -6.72 -4.93
N SER A 35 -6.25 -7.57 -4.60
CA SER A 35 -4.88 -7.14 -4.31
C SER A 35 -3.83 -8.21 -4.68
N THR A 36 -2.56 -7.82 -4.68
CA THR A 36 -1.44 -8.79 -4.62
C THR A 36 -0.68 -8.67 -3.33
N THR A 37 -0.10 -9.79 -2.89
CA THR A 37 0.77 -9.84 -1.72
C THR A 37 2.05 -10.60 -2.02
N ASP A 38 3.16 -10.21 -1.38
CA ASP A 38 4.36 -11.05 -1.33
C ASP A 38 4.16 -12.32 -0.51
N GLY A 39 3.04 -12.42 0.21
CA GLY A 39 2.68 -13.53 1.08
C GLY A 39 2.98 -13.28 2.55
N ASP A 40 3.66 -12.17 2.89
CA ASP A 40 4.08 -11.87 4.25
C ASP A 40 3.74 -10.42 4.65
N HIS A 41 4.37 -9.41 4.01
CA HIS A 41 4.44 -8.04 4.55
C HIS A 41 4.09 -6.94 3.54
N ILE A 42 4.10 -7.23 2.24
CA ILE A 42 3.85 -6.24 1.20
C ILE A 42 2.54 -6.55 0.50
N PHE A 43 1.69 -5.54 0.38
CA PHE A 43 0.43 -5.58 -0.35
C PHE A 43 0.43 -4.50 -1.43
N VAL A 44 -0.09 -4.82 -2.61
CA VAL A 44 -0.31 -3.87 -3.70
C VAL A 44 -1.80 -3.82 -4.00
N THR A 45 -2.38 -2.63 -3.86
CA THR A 45 -3.74 -2.32 -4.29
C THR A 45 -3.71 -1.64 -5.66
N TYR A 46 -4.78 -1.81 -6.43
CA TYR A 46 -4.87 -1.32 -7.81
C TYR A 46 -5.89 -0.20 -7.99
N ARG A 47 -6.73 0.04 -6.96
CA ARG A 47 -7.72 1.12 -6.93
C ARG A 47 -7.43 2.08 -5.77
N ASP A 48 -7.69 3.36 -6.00
CA ASP A 48 -7.50 4.43 -5.02
C ASP A 48 -8.50 4.33 -3.86
N ASP A 49 -9.74 3.92 -4.16
CA ASP A 49 -10.80 3.67 -3.19
C ASP A 49 -10.50 2.55 -2.16
N GLN A 50 -9.44 1.76 -2.36
CA GLN A 50 -9.01 0.72 -1.42
C GLN A 50 -8.18 1.25 -0.25
N ALA A 51 -7.68 2.50 -0.32
CA ALA A 51 -6.72 3.02 0.64
C ALA A 51 -7.18 4.35 1.25
N TYR A 52 -7.38 4.37 2.56
CA TYR A 52 -7.71 5.58 3.33
C TYR A 52 -6.55 5.95 4.26
N ALA A 53 -5.87 7.06 3.95
CA ALA A 53 -4.79 7.61 4.77
C ALA A 53 -5.36 8.17 6.08
N ALA A 54 -5.31 7.39 7.15
CA ALA A 54 -5.97 7.72 8.41
C ALA A 54 -5.11 8.65 9.27
N TYR A 55 -3.79 8.51 9.21
CA TYR A 55 -2.85 9.30 10.02
C TYR A 55 -1.58 9.64 9.26
N LEU A 56 -1.04 10.83 9.50
CA LEU A 56 0.30 11.26 9.08
C LEU A 56 1.23 11.21 10.29
N ILE A 57 2.32 10.46 10.16
CA ILE A 57 3.39 10.35 11.15
C ILE A 57 4.56 11.21 10.67
N VAL A 58 5.00 12.14 11.51
CA VAL A 58 6.17 12.99 11.27
C VAL A 58 7.25 12.62 12.28
N TYR A 59 8.48 12.41 11.83
CA TYR A 59 9.60 11.97 12.67
C TYR A 59 10.92 12.64 12.25
N GLN A 60 11.97 12.53 13.08
CA GLN A 60 13.31 13.07 12.84
C GLN A 60 14.35 11.97 12.82
#